data_AF-A0A924HZT4-F1
#
_entry.id   AF-A0A924HZT4-F1
#
_cell.length_a   1.000
_cell.length_b   1.000
_cell.length_c   1.000
_cell.angle_alpha   90.00
_cell.angle_beta   90.00
_cell.angle_gamma   90.00
#
_symmetry.space_group_name_H-M   'P 1'
#
loop_
_entity.id
_entity.type
_entity.pdbx_description
1 polymer ?
#
loop_
_entity_poly.entity_id
_entity_poly.type
_entity_poly.pdbx_seq_one_letter_code
_entity_poly.pdbx_strand_id
1 'polypeptide(L)'
;ARLAEPGESLKTLDGQVRTSTDQSHYITFNEKPIALAGVMGGEETEVYDGTMNLLLEAAVFDSAVTRRSARSQGLRSEASARFERGVNLAEVEMAQRRAALLITELAGGTVASQIMVDHRPETLTRSIDLRLSRVQQVLGLVEAGEDLRELTAADVEKTLTSLNCQLTATGVDEWTVTVPPYRYRDLEREIDLVEEVARMYGFNNFYESLPEKGEAGALSLEQMVLRRLRSALRGAGLNELMHYSLGKPGNDREVVLSNPLLAEYSALRTNLIDGAIDAFQYNLEQGNGALNGFDIGHVFFQDEEGFGEAEVVGGILGGDPSRGRWGRGGKEAPIDWFAAKGLLVGVFESLGLDVEFQPNSQDTVKLHPGRTASMWLKGERLGTFGQLHPKLTQERDLPDGIVVFEFDLDIVYKHFESETAMVPVFEAFSTYPKSDRDLAFFVKTQTSVAELERTMRRAGGKLLESIELFDEYKGKGVPEGSRSLAFRLVYQTIDRTLTDADVDPMQQAIRDALVEKFQVELRS
;
A
#
# COMPACT_ATOMS: atom_id res chain seq x y z
N ALA A 1 -7.97 -13.03 44.32
CA ALA A 1 -8.21 -13.10 42.86
C ALA A 1 -7.13 -13.95 42.23
N ARG A 2 -7.46 -14.75 41.22
CA ARG A 2 -6.52 -15.62 40.50
C ARG A 2 -6.89 -15.73 39.03
N LEU A 3 -5.95 -16.21 38.22
CA LEU A 3 -6.28 -16.63 36.86
C LEU A 3 -7.25 -17.81 36.91
N ALA A 4 -8.14 -17.85 35.93
CA ALA A 4 -9.09 -18.93 35.72
C ALA A 4 -8.35 -20.20 35.34
N GLU A 5 -8.82 -21.33 35.85
CA GLU A 5 -8.40 -22.63 35.33
C GLU A 5 -9.15 -22.90 34.01
N PRO A 6 -8.52 -23.56 33.02
CA PRO A 6 -9.18 -23.88 31.75
C PRO A 6 -10.48 -24.65 31.98
N GLY A 7 -11.58 -24.15 31.42
CA GLY A 7 -12.90 -24.77 31.56
C GLY A 7 -13.70 -24.32 32.78
N GLU A 8 -13.15 -23.47 33.66
CA GLU A 8 -13.97 -22.81 34.69
C GLU A 8 -15.04 -21.92 34.05
N SER A 9 -16.21 -21.86 34.69
CA SER A 9 -17.33 -21.05 34.22
C SER A 9 -17.90 -20.17 35.33
N LEU A 10 -18.41 -19.01 34.90
CA LEU A 10 -19.09 -18.04 35.75
C LEU A 10 -20.32 -17.52 35.01
N LYS A 11 -21.48 -17.53 35.65
CA LYS A 11 -22.66 -16.81 35.14
C LYS A 11 -22.59 -15.35 35.58
N THR A 12 -22.47 -14.42 34.64
CA THR A 12 -22.36 -12.98 34.92
C THR A 12 -23.71 -12.30 35.06
N LEU A 13 -23.72 -11.08 35.60
CA LEU A 13 -24.94 -10.26 35.85
C LEU A 13 -25.81 -10.00 34.60
N ASP A 14 -25.27 -10.17 33.39
CA ASP A 14 -26.01 -10.11 32.13
C ASP A 14 -26.73 -11.43 31.78
N GLY A 15 -26.73 -12.41 32.69
CA GLY A 15 -27.33 -13.72 32.56
C GLY A 15 -26.52 -14.70 31.70
N GLN A 16 -25.35 -14.30 31.18
CA GLN A 16 -24.53 -15.15 30.29
C GLN A 16 -23.60 -16.06 31.08
N VAL A 17 -23.51 -17.32 30.68
CA VAL A 17 -22.51 -18.26 31.20
C VAL A 17 -21.22 -18.12 30.41
N ARG A 18 -20.16 -17.70 31.08
CA ARG A 18 -18.85 -17.40 30.51
C ARG A 18 -17.85 -18.47 30.91
N THR A 19 -17.32 -19.20 29.94
CA THR A 19 -16.29 -20.24 30.18
C THR A 19 -14.92 -19.67 29.84
N SER A 20 -13.94 -19.85 30.73
CA SER A 20 -12.59 -19.35 30.51
C SER A 20 -11.69 -20.37 29.79
N THR A 21 -10.80 -19.85 28.94
CA THR A 21 -9.76 -20.66 28.30
C THR A 21 -8.41 -20.62 29.03
N ASP A 22 -8.18 -19.62 29.91
CA ASP A 22 -6.97 -19.39 30.74
C ASP A 22 -6.70 -17.89 31.02
N GLN A 23 -7.14 -16.99 30.13
CA GLN A 23 -6.81 -15.55 30.21
C GLN A 23 -7.71 -14.75 31.17
N SER A 24 -8.77 -15.34 31.69
CA SER A 24 -9.72 -14.63 32.56
C SER A 24 -9.19 -14.54 33.99
N HIS A 25 -9.43 -13.41 34.63
CA HIS A 25 -9.04 -13.20 36.02
C HIS A 25 -10.31 -13.18 36.88
N TYR A 26 -10.40 -14.10 37.83
CA TYR A 26 -11.56 -14.26 38.70
C TYR A 26 -11.29 -13.78 40.13
N ILE A 27 -12.31 -13.18 40.74
CA ILE A 27 -12.45 -13.11 42.19
C ILE A 27 -13.15 -14.39 42.62
N THR A 28 -12.62 -15.06 43.65
CA THR A 28 -13.11 -16.35 44.10
C THR A 28 -13.48 -16.32 45.58
N PHE A 29 -14.46 -17.14 45.95
CA PHE A 29 -14.81 -17.45 47.34
C PHE A 29 -14.85 -18.97 47.52
N ASN A 30 -14.04 -19.51 48.43
CA ASN A 30 -13.86 -20.96 48.61
C ASN A 30 -13.60 -21.70 47.28
N GLU A 31 -12.65 -21.20 46.50
CA GLU A 31 -12.28 -21.68 45.15
C GLU A 31 -13.35 -21.57 44.07
N LYS A 32 -14.55 -21.04 44.37
CA LYS A 32 -15.59 -20.80 43.35
C LYS A 32 -15.47 -19.39 42.77
N PRO A 33 -15.50 -19.21 41.44
CA PRO A 33 -15.53 -17.88 40.84
C PRO A 33 -16.84 -17.17 41.18
N ILE A 34 -16.73 -15.91 41.60
CA ILE A 34 -17.87 -15.05 41.94
C ILE A 34 -17.93 -13.78 41.09
N ALA A 35 -16.82 -13.39 40.45
CA ALA A 35 -16.78 -12.24 39.56
C ALA A 35 -15.59 -12.31 38.60
N LEU A 36 -15.71 -11.70 37.43
CA LEU A 36 -14.58 -11.32 36.59
C LEU A 36 -13.93 -10.08 37.20
N ALA A 37 -12.71 -10.23 37.71
CA ALA A 37 -11.95 -9.21 38.41
C ALA A 37 -11.81 -7.94 37.56
N GLY A 38 -12.35 -6.82 38.06
CA GLY A 38 -12.32 -5.53 37.38
C GLY A 38 -13.17 -5.45 36.11
N VAL A 39 -14.03 -6.44 35.84
CA VAL A 39 -14.87 -6.47 34.63
C VAL A 39 -16.35 -6.58 34.99
N MET A 40 -16.80 -7.65 35.62
CA MET A 40 -18.24 -7.86 35.89
C MET A 40 -18.47 -8.84 37.04
N GLY A 41 -19.46 -8.56 37.87
CA GLY A 41 -19.91 -9.46 38.93
C GLY A 41 -20.56 -10.74 38.39
N GLY A 42 -20.60 -11.78 39.23
CA GLY A 42 -21.40 -12.97 39.01
C GLY A 42 -22.85 -12.75 39.46
N GLU A 43 -23.78 -13.38 38.76
CA GLU A 43 -25.22 -13.33 39.06
C GLU A 43 -25.53 -13.89 40.45
N GLU A 44 -24.91 -15.01 40.84
CA GLU A 44 -25.16 -15.65 42.15
C GLU A 44 -24.74 -14.80 43.36
N THR A 45 -23.92 -13.78 43.15
CA THR A 45 -23.39 -12.90 44.20
C THR A 45 -23.91 -11.47 44.11
N GLU A 46 -24.96 -11.24 43.34
CA GLU A 46 -25.56 -9.91 43.20
C GLU A 46 -26.36 -9.47 44.43
N VAL A 47 -26.54 -8.15 44.57
CA VAL A 47 -27.44 -7.56 45.56
C VAL A 47 -28.87 -7.66 45.03
N TYR A 48 -29.80 -8.16 45.84
CA TYR A 48 -31.22 -8.28 45.53
C TYR A 48 -32.08 -7.73 46.68
N ASP A 49 -33.41 -7.69 46.50
CA ASP A 49 -34.35 -7.08 47.45
C ASP A 49 -34.28 -7.63 48.89
N GLY A 50 -33.79 -8.86 49.08
CA GLY A 50 -33.63 -9.48 50.40
C GLY A 50 -32.24 -9.35 51.02
N THR A 51 -31.30 -8.67 50.35
CA THR A 51 -29.92 -8.53 50.86
C THR A 51 -29.86 -7.64 52.10
N MET A 52 -29.42 -8.22 53.23
CA MET A 52 -29.29 -7.51 54.51
C MET A 52 -27.85 -7.17 54.88
N ASN A 53 -26.87 -7.87 54.29
CA ASN A 53 -25.45 -7.72 54.60
C ASN A 53 -24.67 -7.57 53.29
N LEU A 54 -23.69 -6.68 53.28
CA LEU A 54 -22.85 -6.39 52.11
C LEU A 54 -21.39 -6.65 52.42
N LEU A 55 -20.65 -7.18 51.45
CA LEU A 55 -19.20 -7.15 51.42
C LEU A 55 -18.77 -6.14 50.35
N LEU A 56 -18.19 -5.02 50.79
CA LEU A 56 -17.73 -3.98 49.87
C LEU A 56 -16.30 -4.28 49.41
N GLU A 57 -16.12 -4.48 48.11
CA GLU A 57 -14.80 -4.63 47.49
C GLU A 57 -14.29 -3.28 46.97
N ALA A 58 -13.05 -2.93 47.33
CA ALA A 58 -12.29 -1.87 46.70
C ALA A 58 -10.88 -2.40 46.39
N ALA A 59 -10.60 -2.60 45.11
CA ALA A 59 -9.38 -3.22 44.66
C ALA A 59 -8.79 -2.47 43.45
N VAL A 60 -7.51 -2.68 43.20
CA VAL A 60 -6.87 -2.30 41.94
C VAL A 60 -6.32 -3.53 41.27
N PHE A 61 -6.73 -3.72 40.02
CA PHE A 61 -6.30 -4.81 39.19
C PHE A 61 -5.22 -4.35 38.21
N ASP A 62 -4.35 -5.28 37.82
CA ASP A 62 -3.40 -5.04 36.75
C ASP A 62 -4.16 -4.73 35.45
N SER A 63 -3.79 -3.63 34.80
CA SER A 63 -4.49 -3.12 33.62
C SER A 63 -4.38 -4.06 32.42
N ALA A 64 -3.22 -4.72 32.25
CA ALA A 64 -3.01 -5.66 31.16
C ALA A 64 -3.78 -6.96 31.40
N VAL A 65 -3.79 -7.47 32.64
CA VAL A 65 -4.58 -8.65 33.03
C VAL A 65 -6.07 -8.38 32.83
N THR A 66 -6.57 -7.23 33.29
CA THR A 66 -7.99 -6.85 33.11
C THR A 66 -8.34 -6.77 31.62
N ARG A 67 -7.48 -6.14 30.80
CA ARG A 67 -7.69 -6.03 29.35
C ARG A 67 -7.74 -7.39 28.66
N ARG A 68 -6.84 -8.31 29.02
CA ARG A 68 -6.85 -9.68 28.48
C ARG A 68 -8.12 -10.42 28.89
N SER A 69 -8.51 -10.33 30.17
CA SER A 69 -9.73 -10.93 30.70
C SER A 69 -10.98 -10.44 29.96
N ALA A 70 -11.17 -9.12 29.89
CA ALA A 70 -12.27 -8.47 29.18
C ALA A 70 -12.35 -8.88 27.70
N ARG A 71 -11.22 -8.80 26.97
CA ARG A 71 -11.15 -9.18 25.55
C ARG A 71 -11.41 -10.67 25.32
N SER A 72 -10.86 -11.54 26.17
CA SER A 72 -11.08 -13.00 26.08
C SER A 72 -12.55 -13.37 26.21
N GLN A 73 -13.31 -12.58 26.96
CA GLN A 73 -14.73 -12.78 27.20
C GLN A 73 -15.64 -11.95 26.28
N GLY A 74 -15.06 -11.19 25.34
CA GLY A 74 -15.83 -10.30 24.45
C GLY A 74 -16.64 -9.24 25.20
N LEU A 75 -16.20 -8.85 26.40
CA LEU A 75 -16.97 -8.01 27.31
C LEU A 75 -16.21 -6.72 27.61
N ARG A 76 -16.90 -5.58 27.50
CA ARG A 76 -16.37 -4.28 27.91
C ARG A 76 -17.38 -3.59 28.82
N SER A 77 -17.02 -3.45 30.09
CA SER A 77 -17.85 -2.77 31.09
C SER A 77 -17.27 -1.41 31.45
N GLU A 78 -18.03 -0.62 32.19
CA GLU A 78 -17.54 0.64 32.76
C GLU A 78 -16.35 0.42 33.70
N ALA A 79 -16.38 -0.68 34.47
CA ALA A 79 -15.29 -1.10 35.34
C ALA A 79 -14.05 -1.50 34.52
N SER A 80 -14.22 -2.35 33.49
CA SER A 80 -13.10 -2.79 32.66
C SER A 80 -12.46 -1.60 31.95
N ALA A 81 -13.27 -0.68 31.41
CA ALA A 81 -12.77 0.53 30.75
C ALA A 81 -11.95 1.45 31.68
N ARG A 82 -12.19 1.44 32.99
CA ARG A 82 -11.38 2.17 33.98
C ARG A 82 -10.12 1.38 34.36
N PHE A 83 -10.26 0.13 34.75
CA PHE A 83 -9.13 -0.71 35.17
C PHE A 83 -8.12 -0.95 34.03
N GLU A 84 -8.58 -1.07 32.77
CA GLU A 84 -7.73 -1.17 31.57
C GLU A 84 -6.86 0.06 31.33
N ARG A 85 -7.33 1.25 31.75
CA ARG A 85 -6.55 2.51 31.68
C ARG A 85 -5.66 2.73 32.91
N GLY A 86 -5.94 1.99 33.98
CA GLY A 86 -5.30 2.15 35.28
C GLY A 86 -6.19 2.96 36.22
N VAL A 87 -6.33 2.44 37.44
CA VAL A 87 -6.98 3.14 38.56
C VAL A 87 -5.91 3.53 39.55
N ASN A 88 -6.08 4.71 40.14
CA ASN A 88 -5.14 5.28 41.09
C ASN A 88 -5.01 4.44 42.37
N LEU A 89 -3.81 3.93 42.65
CA LEU A 89 -3.51 3.15 43.86
C LEU A 89 -3.60 3.96 45.16
N ALA A 90 -3.34 5.27 45.10
CA ALA A 90 -3.27 6.12 46.29
C ALA A 90 -4.65 6.44 46.88
N GLU A 91 -5.70 6.42 46.07
CA GLU A 91 -7.05 6.86 46.46
C GLU A 91 -8.03 5.73 46.76
N VAL A 92 -7.63 4.46 46.61
CA VAL A 92 -8.51 3.28 46.80
C VAL A 92 -9.16 3.27 48.18
N GLU A 93 -8.38 3.56 49.22
CA GLU A 93 -8.88 3.58 50.60
C GLU A 93 -9.85 4.73 50.85
N MET A 94 -9.59 5.91 50.26
CA MET A 94 -10.50 7.05 50.32
C MET A 94 -11.83 6.72 49.62
N ALA A 95 -11.77 6.10 48.44
CA ALA A 95 -12.94 5.66 47.69
C ALA A 95 -13.76 4.63 48.50
N GLN A 96 -13.10 3.65 49.11
CA GLN A 96 -13.74 2.64 49.96
C GLN A 96 -14.45 3.26 51.17
N ARG A 97 -13.76 4.16 51.89
CA ARG A 97 -14.34 4.86 53.04
C ARG A 97 -15.52 5.74 52.64
N ARG A 98 -15.42 6.43 51.50
CA ARG A 98 -16.51 7.25 50.98
C ARG A 98 -17.73 6.39 50.62
N ALA A 99 -17.53 5.25 49.98
CA ALA A 99 -18.61 4.32 49.67
C ALA A 99 -19.28 3.76 50.94
N ALA A 100 -18.50 3.33 51.93
CA ALA A 100 -19.03 2.85 53.22
C ALA A 100 -19.84 3.94 53.96
N LEU A 101 -19.37 5.19 53.94
CA LEU A 101 -20.08 6.33 54.51
C LEU A 101 -21.43 6.57 53.81
N LEU A 102 -21.44 6.56 52.47
CA LEU A 102 -22.67 6.73 51.69
C LEU A 102 -23.68 5.61 51.93
N ILE A 103 -23.23 4.36 52.05
CA ILE A 103 -24.11 3.23 52.40
C ILE A 103 -24.71 3.43 53.79
N THR A 104 -23.92 3.89 54.76
CA THR A 104 -24.39 4.18 56.12
C THR A 104 -25.44 5.29 56.12
N GLU A 105 -25.18 6.38 55.39
CA GLU A 105 -26.06 7.56 55.32
C GLU A 105 -27.38 7.27 54.58
N LEU A 106 -27.30 6.55 53.45
CA LEU A 106 -28.44 6.36 52.55
C LEU A 106 -29.27 5.11 52.87
N ALA A 107 -28.64 4.05 53.36
CA ALA A 107 -29.28 2.76 53.62
C ALA A 107 -29.33 2.39 55.12
N GLY A 108 -28.79 3.23 56.01
CA GLY A 108 -28.82 3.00 57.46
C GLY A 108 -27.96 1.83 57.94
N GLY A 109 -27.05 1.34 57.10
CA GLY A 109 -26.17 0.21 57.42
C GLY A 109 -25.12 0.57 58.48
N THR A 110 -24.56 -0.43 59.15
CA THR A 110 -23.44 -0.26 60.11
C THR A 110 -22.22 -1.02 59.63
N VAL A 111 -21.04 -0.36 59.64
CA VAL A 111 -19.78 -1.01 59.29
C VAL A 111 -19.38 -2.00 60.39
N ALA A 112 -19.50 -3.30 60.09
CA ALA A 112 -19.20 -4.36 61.06
C ALA A 112 -17.69 -4.62 61.23
N SER A 113 -16.96 -4.67 60.12
CA SER A 113 -15.52 -4.92 60.11
C SER A 113 -14.88 -4.39 58.83
N GLN A 114 -13.59 -4.05 58.90
CA GLN A 114 -12.78 -3.69 57.74
C GLN A 114 -11.53 -4.57 57.72
N ILE A 115 -11.24 -5.16 56.56
CA ILE A 115 -10.02 -5.94 56.32
C ILE A 115 -9.29 -5.27 55.16
N MET A 116 -7.97 -5.13 55.29
CA MET A 116 -7.11 -4.59 54.24
C MET A 116 -6.00 -5.60 53.96
N VAL A 117 -5.82 -5.93 52.69
CA VAL A 117 -4.65 -6.65 52.18
C VAL A 117 -3.95 -5.69 51.23
N ASP A 118 -2.78 -5.20 51.65
CA ASP A 118 -2.05 -4.18 50.92
C ASP A 118 -0.76 -4.77 50.32
N HIS A 119 -0.71 -4.80 48.98
CA HIS A 119 0.46 -5.21 48.22
C HIS A 119 1.10 -4.04 47.48
N ARG A 120 0.70 -2.80 47.78
CA ARG A 120 1.28 -1.59 47.19
C ARG A 120 2.72 -1.41 47.70
N PRO A 121 3.62 -0.79 46.91
CA PRO A 121 4.94 -0.40 47.41
C PRO A 121 4.81 0.59 48.58
N GLU A 122 5.78 0.59 49.50
CA GLU A 122 5.78 1.44 50.70
C GLU A 122 5.70 2.95 50.38
N THR A 123 6.21 3.36 49.22
CA THR A 123 6.13 4.73 48.72
C THR A 123 5.45 4.77 47.34
N LEU A 124 4.36 5.53 47.25
CA LEU A 124 3.65 5.84 45.99
C LEU A 124 4.05 7.23 45.45
N THR A 125 5.22 7.73 45.86
CA THR A 125 5.74 9.02 45.45
C THR A 125 6.94 8.80 44.54
N ARG A 126 6.97 9.51 43.42
CA ARG A 126 8.12 9.53 42.52
C ARG A 126 8.79 10.90 42.57
N SER A 127 10.11 10.90 42.59
CA SER A 127 10.91 12.11 42.42
C SER A 127 11.59 12.06 41.06
N ILE A 128 11.46 13.14 40.29
CA ILE A 128 11.99 13.27 38.93
C ILE A 128 12.83 14.53 38.87
N ASP A 129 14.05 14.43 38.38
CA ASP A 129 14.90 15.60 38.18
C ASP A 129 14.46 16.34 36.90
N LEU A 130 14.35 17.67 37.02
CA LEU A 130 13.92 18.58 35.96
C LEU A 130 14.91 19.73 35.85
N ARG A 131 15.35 20.02 34.62
CA ARG A 131 16.23 21.15 34.31
C ARG A 131 15.51 22.14 33.41
N LEU A 132 15.59 23.44 33.72
CA LEU A 132 14.99 24.48 32.87
C LEU A 132 15.54 24.43 31.45
N SER A 133 16.85 24.20 31.31
CA SER A 133 17.50 24.06 30.01
C SER A 133 16.88 22.97 29.14
N ARG A 134 16.43 21.86 29.75
CA ARG A 134 15.73 20.79 29.03
C ARG A 134 14.32 21.21 28.60
N VAL A 135 13.59 21.92 29.47
CA VAL A 135 12.27 22.49 29.14
C VAL A 135 12.39 23.43 27.94
N GLN A 136 13.32 24.37 27.99
CA GLN A 136 13.56 25.36 26.92
C GLN A 136 14.03 24.70 25.63
N GLN A 137 14.93 23.71 25.72
CA GLN A 137 15.41 22.97 24.55
C GLN A 137 14.27 22.24 23.81
N VAL A 138 13.35 21.62 24.56
CA VAL A 138 12.27 20.81 23.98
C VAL A 138 11.11 21.68 23.50
N LEU A 139 10.72 22.68 24.29
CA LEU A 139 9.53 23.48 24.02
C LEU A 139 9.81 24.73 23.19
N GLY A 140 11.06 25.20 23.16
CA GLY A 140 11.45 26.38 22.42
C GLY A 140 10.92 27.69 23.03
N LEU A 141 10.77 28.69 22.16
CA LEU A 141 10.34 30.03 22.54
C LEU A 141 8.82 30.11 22.66
N VAL A 142 8.35 31.06 23.46
CA VAL A 142 6.94 31.39 23.65
C VAL A 142 6.68 32.84 23.25
N GLU A 143 5.46 33.11 22.78
CA GLU A 143 5.00 34.44 22.47
C GLU A 143 4.73 35.24 23.76
N ALA A 144 5.22 36.48 23.81
CA ALA A 144 5.04 37.40 24.93
C ALA A 144 4.67 38.79 24.40
N GLY A 145 3.45 38.92 23.89
CA GLY A 145 3.02 40.15 23.21
C GLY A 145 3.62 40.20 21.80
N GLU A 146 4.39 41.24 21.49
CA GLU A 146 5.11 41.35 20.21
C GLU A 146 6.51 40.69 20.24
N ASP A 147 6.98 40.27 21.42
CA ASP A 147 8.31 39.70 21.61
C ASP A 147 8.28 38.17 21.80
N LEU A 148 9.44 37.54 21.56
CA LEU A 148 9.68 36.13 21.85
C LEU A 148 10.57 35.98 23.08
N ARG A 149 10.26 35.02 23.94
CA ARG A 149 11.09 34.71 25.11
C ARG A 149 11.15 33.22 25.38
N GLU A 150 12.10 32.80 26.18
CA GLU A 150 12.10 31.46 26.77
C GLU A 150 11.14 31.38 27.95
N LEU A 151 10.68 30.17 28.25
CA LEU A 151 10.04 29.87 29.53
C LEU A 151 11.02 30.13 30.67
N THR A 152 10.52 30.74 31.74
CA THR A 152 11.29 31.06 32.94
C THR A 152 11.10 30.00 34.02
N ALA A 153 12.00 29.96 35.01
CA ALA A 153 11.83 29.17 36.23
C ALA A 153 10.45 29.39 36.89
N ALA A 154 9.98 30.65 36.95
CA ALA A 154 8.69 30.98 37.52
C ALA A 154 7.50 30.40 36.73
N ASP A 155 7.58 30.33 35.39
CA ASP A 155 6.55 29.71 34.56
C ASP A 155 6.44 28.20 34.86
N VAL A 156 7.59 27.52 34.98
CA VAL A 156 7.69 26.09 35.28
C VAL A 156 7.18 25.80 36.70
N GLU A 157 7.68 26.53 37.70
CA GLU A 157 7.30 26.36 39.10
C GLU A 157 5.80 26.59 39.33
N LYS A 158 5.25 27.67 38.76
CA LYS A 158 3.81 27.97 38.84
C LYS A 158 2.98 26.84 38.26
N THR A 159 3.40 26.34 37.09
CA THR A 159 2.68 25.30 36.37
C THR A 159 2.67 23.98 37.13
N LEU A 160 3.85 23.47 37.52
CA LEU A 160 3.95 22.19 38.21
C LEU A 160 3.37 22.24 39.62
N THR A 161 3.49 23.38 40.33
CA THR A 161 2.83 23.57 41.63
C THR A 161 1.31 23.54 41.50
N SER A 162 0.74 24.11 40.43
CA SER A 162 -0.72 24.07 40.17
C SER A 162 -1.25 22.65 39.93
N LEU A 163 -0.37 21.73 39.53
CA LEU A 163 -0.64 20.30 39.38
C LEU A 163 -0.31 19.50 40.64
N ASN A 164 -0.08 20.19 41.78
CA ASN A 164 0.29 19.62 43.07
C ASN A 164 1.64 18.86 43.10
N CYS A 165 2.53 19.10 42.13
CA CYS A 165 3.91 18.67 42.24
C CYS A 165 4.64 19.53 43.27
N GLN A 166 5.55 18.92 44.05
CA GLN A 166 6.41 19.63 44.99
C GLN A 166 7.80 19.74 44.41
N LEU A 167 8.29 20.97 44.22
CA LEU A 167 9.60 21.22 43.62
C LEU A 167 10.60 21.56 44.73
N THR A 168 11.70 20.80 44.80
CA THR A 168 12.84 21.11 45.68
C THR A 168 14.00 21.56 44.81
N ALA A 169 14.49 22.79 45.00
CA ALA A 169 15.65 23.29 44.26
C ALA A 169 16.90 22.47 44.63
N THR A 170 17.60 21.98 43.62
CA THR A 170 18.87 21.22 43.76
C THR A 170 20.06 21.97 43.19
N GLY A 171 19.81 23.04 42.42
CA GLY A 171 20.81 23.88 41.78
C GLY A 171 20.19 25.18 41.26
N VAL A 172 20.92 25.90 40.41
CA VAL A 172 20.37 27.05 39.68
C VAL A 172 19.55 26.50 38.51
N ASP A 173 18.27 26.83 38.46
CA ASP A 173 17.32 26.38 37.41
C ASP A 173 17.18 24.84 37.28
N GLU A 174 17.35 24.15 38.41
CA GLU A 174 17.22 22.69 38.55
C GLU A 174 16.39 22.32 39.77
N TRP A 175 15.49 21.35 39.60
CA TRP A 175 14.60 20.87 40.65
C TRP A 175 14.56 19.34 40.70
N THR A 176 14.46 18.79 41.90
CA THR A 176 13.87 17.47 42.09
C THR A 176 12.37 17.65 42.34
N VAL A 177 11.55 17.16 41.42
CA VAL A 177 10.09 17.29 41.43
C VAL A 177 9.46 16.03 42.02
N THR A 178 8.80 16.17 43.16
CA THR A 178 8.02 15.10 43.78
C THR A 178 6.60 15.13 43.22
N VAL A 179 6.26 14.06 42.51
CA VAL A 179 4.97 13.86 41.85
C VAL A 179 3.90 13.49 42.88
N PRO A 180 2.68 14.07 42.80
CA PRO A 180 1.60 13.69 43.70
C PRO A 180 1.24 12.20 43.52
N PRO A 181 0.89 11.47 44.60
CA PRO A 181 0.70 10.02 44.54
C PRO A 181 -0.33 9.52 43.52
N TYR A 182 -1.26 10.37 43.10
CA TYR A 182 -2.29 10.03 42.11
C TYR A 182 -1.83 10.18 40.65
N ARG A 183 -0.67 10.79 40.40
CA ARG A 183 -0.05 10.98 39.07
C ARG A 183 1.20 10.11 38.85
N TYR A 184 1.49 9.19 39.77
CA TYR A 184 2.77 8.46 39.78
C TYR A 184 2.96 7.50 38.59
N ARG A 185 1.87 7.17 37.87
CA ARG A 185 1.85 6.27 36.70
C ARG A 185 1.95 6.99 35.35
N ASP A 186 1.69 8.28 35.30
CA ASP A 186 1.75 9.07 34.06
C ASP A 186 2.90 10.07 34.07
N LEU A 187 3.36 10.51 35.24
CA LEU A 187 4.59 11.30 35.38
C LEU A 187 5.72 10.40 35.86
N GLU A 188 6.53 9.89 34.93
CA GLU A 188 7.59 8.92 35.21
C GLU A 188 9.01 9.43 34.89
N ARG A 189 9.12 10.39 33.96
CA ARG A 189 10.36 10.88 33.37
C ARG A 189 10.34 12.40 33.27
N GLU A 190 11.52 12.99 33.09
CA GLU A 190 11.69 14.45 32.90
C GLU A 190 10.79 14.98 31.76
N ILE A 191 10.67 14.24 30.65
CA ILE A 191 9.85 14.66 29.50
C ILE A 191 8.34 14.73 29.80
N ASP A 192 7.85 13.91 30.74
CA ASP A 192 6.44 13.92 31.11
C ASP A 192 6.12 15.21 31.90
N LEU A 193 7.07 15.72 32.70
CA LEU A 193 6.96 17.03 33.34
C LEU A 193 7.04 18.18 32.33
N VAL A 194 7.90 18.05 31.31
CA VAL A 194 8.00 19.03 30.22
C VAL A 194 6.68 19.10 29.44
N GLU A 195 6.04 17.96 29.18
CA GLU A 195 4.70 17.91 28.57
C GLU A 195 3.66 18.61 29.44
N GLU A 196 3.65 18.38 30.75
CA GLU A 196 2.73 19.08 31.66
C GLU A 196 2.94 20.60 31.67
N VAL A 197 4.19 21.05 31.56
CA VAL A 197 4.51 22.47 31.38
C VAL A 197 3.89 22.99 30.08
N ALA A 198 4.11 22.31 28.96
CA ALA A 198 3.53 22.72 27.67
C ALA A 198 2.00 22.72 27.67
N ARG A 199 1.39 21.67 28.24
CA ARG A 199 -0.06 21.48 28.29
C ARG A 199 -0.76 22.56 29.09
N MET A 200 -0.20 22.93 30.24
CA MET A 200 -0.78 23.96 31.11
C MET A 200 -0.41 25.38 30.68
N TYR A 201 0.77 25.57 30.08
CA TYR A 201 1.14 26.85 29.46
C TYR A 201 0.27 27.14 28.22
N GLY A 202 -0.10 26.09 27.48
CA GLY A 202 -0.94 26.15 26.28
C GLY A 202 -0.11 26.04 25.01
N PHE A 203 -0.37 24.99 24.22
CA PHE A 203 0.39 24.68 23.00
C PHE A 203 0.40 25.83 21.97
N ASN A 204 -0.68 26.60 21.91
CA ASN A 204 -0.80 27.73 20.96
C ASN A 204 0.02 28.96 21.35
N ASN A 205 0.66 28.97 22.53
CA ASN A 205 1.49 30.08 22.98
C ASN A 205 2.96 29.89 22.63
N PHE A 206 3.33 28.76 22.02
CA PHE A 206 4.69 28.46 21.58
C PHE A 206 4.93 29.01 20.18
N TYR A 207 6.13 29.53 19.95
CA TYR A 207 6.54 30.10 18.68
C TYR A 207 6.74 29.00 17.63
N GLU A 208 6.05 29.12 16.50
CA GLU A 208 6.19 28.22 15.37
C GLU A 208 7.46 28.57 14.57
N SER A 209 8.47 27.69 14.61
CA SER A 209 9.70 27.84 13.84
C SER A 209 9.95 26.63 12.93
N LEU A 210 10.59 26.88 11.78
CA LEU A 210 11.07 25.83 10.90
C LEU A 210 12.43 25.31 11.42
N PRO A 211 12.72 24.00 11.32
CA PRO A 211 14.04 23.47 11.62
C PRO A 211 15.14 24.16 10.80
N GLU A 212 16.25 24.52 11.42
CA GLU A 212 17.33 25.34 10.81
C GLU A 212 18.10 24.67 9.67
N LYS A 213 17.99 23.34 9.51
CA LYS A 213 18.75 22.58 8.51
C LYS A 213 17.82 21.73 7.63
N GLY A 214 17.89 21.97 6.34
CA GLY A 214 17.48 21.03 5.31
C GLY A 214 18.55 20.97 4.21
N GLU A 215 19.06 19.78 3.92
CA GLU A 215 19.70 19.55 2.62
C GLU A 215 18.59 19.47 1.56
N ALA A 216 18.87 19.95 0.35
CA ALA A 216 17.91 19.79 -0.75
C ALA A 216 17.84 18.30 -1.12
N GLY A 217 16.68 17.68 -0.88
CA GLY A 217 16.42 16.31 -1.32
C GLY A 217 16.41 16.20 -2.85
N ALA A 218 16.74 15.03 -3.36
CA ALA A 218 16.56 14.65 -4.76
C ALA A 218 15.49 13.55 -4.87
N LEU A 219 14.93 13.40 -6.08
CA LEU A 219 14.06 12.25 -6.35
C LEU A 219 14.91 10.98 -6.43
N SER A 220 14.43 9.89 -5.83
CA SER A 220 15.02 8.56 -6.08
C SER A 220 14.80 8.15 -7.54
N LEU A 221 15.59 7.19 -8.02
CA LEU A 221 15.43 6.60 -9.34
C LEU A 221 13.98 6.17 -9.61
N GLU A 222 13.42 5.39 -8.69
CA GLU A 222 12.04 4.91 -8.71
C GLU A 222 11.05 6.07 -8.84
N GLN A 223 11.20 7.13 -8.04
CA GLN A 223 10.34 8.31 -8.09
C GLN A 223 10.41 9.03 -9.45
N MET A 224 11.60 9.13 -10.03
CA MET A 224 11.77 9.75 -11.35
C MET A 224 11.14 8.89 -12.46
N VAL A 225 11.38 7.58 -12.44
CA VAL A 225 10.82 6.62 -13.41
C VAL A 225 9.29 6.62 -13.33
N LEU A 226 8.73 6.49 -12.13
CA LEU A 226 7.27 6.51 -11.91
C LEU A 226 6.63 7.80 -12.38
N ARG A 227 7.25 8.96 -12.13
CA ARG A 227 6.74 10.26 -12.60
C ARG A 227 6.71 10.34 -14.12
N ARG A 228 7.77 9.87 -14.79
CA ARG A 228 7.83 9.83 -16.26
C ARG A 228 6.80 8.85 -16.82
N LEU A 229 6.69 7.66 -16.24
CA LEU A 229 5.73 6.63 -16.66
C LEU A 229 4.28 7.10 -16.51
N ARG A 230 3.90 7.67 -15.35
CA ARG A 230 2.58 8.29 -15.15
C ARG A 230 2.32 9.40 -16.16
N SER A 231 3.33 10.22 -16.47
CA SER A 231 3.19 11.27 -17.49
C SER A 231 2.97 10.69 -18.88
N ALA A 232 3.69 9.63 -19.24
CA ALA A 232 3.58 8.96 -20.53
C ALA A 232 2.21 8.27 -20.72
N LEU A 233 1.74 7.52 -19.72
CA LEU A 233 0.44 6.85 -19.75
C LEU A 233 -0.72 7.86 -19.84
N ARG A 234 -0.66 8.96 -19.07
CA ARG A 234 -1.63 10.05 -19.21
C ARG A 234 -1.54 10.76 -20.55
N GLY A 235 -0.32 10.96 -21.07
CA GLY A 235 -0.08 11.51 -22.41
C GLY A 235 -0.66 10.64 -23.53
N ALA A 236 -0.70 9.32 -23.33
CA ALA A 236 -1.35 8.36 -24.21
C ALA A 236 -2.89 8.34 -24.08
N GLY A 237 -3.46 9.14 -23.17
CA GLY A 237 -4.91 9.28 -22.99
C GLY A 237 -5.54 8.33 -21.98
N LEU A 238 -4.74 7.70 -21.11
CA LEU A 238 -5.25 6.83 -20.05
C LEU A 238 -5.48 7.60 -18.75
N ASN A 239 -6.51 7.21 -17.99
CA ASN A 239 -6.83 7.76 -16.68
C ASN A 239 -6.15 6.93 -15.58
N GLU A 240 -5.54 7.59 -14.60
CA GLU A 240 -5.00 6.89 -13.44
C GLU A 240 -6.15 6.46 -12.51
N LEU A 241 -6.16 5.19 -12.13
CA LEU A 241 -7.13 4.54 -11.27
C LEU A 241 -6.44 4.14 -9.95
N MET A 242 -7.23 3.98 -8.89
CA MET A 242 -6.75 3.43 -7.63
C MET A 242 -7.78 2.45 -7.07
N HIS A 243 -7.43 1.17 -7.04
CA HIS A 243 -8.31 0.12 -6.51
C HIS A 243 -7.86 -0.33 -5.13
N TYR A 244 -8.78 -0.95 -4.38
CA TYR A 244 -8.40 -1.66 -3.17
C TYR A 244 -7.40 -2.78 -3.50
N SER A 245 -6.41 -2.96 -2.63
CA SER A 245 -5.52 -4.12 -2.67
C SER A 245 -6.20 -5.42 -2.26
N LEU A 246 -7.43 -5.33 -1.73
CA LEU A 246 -8.24 -6.46 -1.31
C LEU A 246 -9.27 -6.80 -2.38
N GLY A 247 -9.45 -8.09 -2.61
CA GLY A 247 -10.46 -8.66 -3.48
C GLY A 247 -11.01 -9.96 -2.94
N LYS A 248 -11.75 -10.64 -3.81
CA LYS A 248 -12.36 -11.93 -3.51
C LYS A 248 -11.35 -13.05 -3.79
N PRO A 249 -11.22 -14.05 -2.89
CA PRO A 249 -10.36 -15.19 -3.16
C PRO A 249 -10.86 -15.98 -4.38
N GLY A 250 -9.97 -16.22 -5.33
CA GLY A 250 -10.19 -16.98 -6.56
C GLY A 250 -9.19 -18.12 -6.78
N ASN A 251 -8.06 -18.18 -6.07
CA ASN A 251 -7.10 -19.29 -6.20
C ASN A 251 -6.26 -19.55 -4.93
N ASP A 252 -5.57 -20.70 -4.89
CA ASP A 252 -4.80 -21.16 -3.72
C ASP A 252 -3.47 -20.40 -3.48
N ARG A 253 -3.08 -19.50 -4.39
CA ARG A 253 -1.84 -18.69 -4.30
C ARG A 253 -2.09 -17.30 -3.74
N GLU A 254 -3.32 -16.99 -3.34
CA GLU A 254 -3.69 -15.71 -2.77
C GLU A 254 -3.49 -15.67 -1.26
N VAL A 255 -3.07 -14.51 -0.76
CA VAL A 255 -2.91 -14.27 0.67
C VAL A 255 -4.27 -13.89 1.27
N VAL A 256 -4.85 -14.80 2.04
CA VAL A 256 -6.18 -14.63 2.67
C VAL A 256 -6.05 -14.04 4.08
N LEU A 257 -6.88 -13.03 4.38
CA LEU A 257 -6.97 -12.42 5.70
C LEU A 257 -7.65 -13.35 6.70
N SER A 258 -7.09 -13.45 7.92
CA SER A 258 -7.69 -14.24 9.01
C SER A 258 -8.97 -13.61 9.59
N ASN A 259 -9.12 -12.29 9.48
CA ASN A 259 -10.21 -11.51 10.09
C ASN A 259 -10.73 -10.41 9.15
N PRO A 260 -11.22 -10.78 7.94
CA PRO A 260 -11.69 -9.79 6.98
C PRO A 260 -12.96 -9.11 7.49
N LEU A 261 -13.14 -7.83 7.14
CA LEU A 261 -14.37 -7.11 7.46
C LEU A 261 -15.56 -7.63 6.63
N LEU A 262 -15.31 -8.00 5.38
CA LEU A 262 -16.27 -8.51 4.41
C LEU A 262 -15.64 -9.66 3.61
N ALA A 263 -16.44 -10.63 3.17
CA ALA A 263 -15.94 -11.80 2.44
C ALA A 263 -15.39 -11.44 1.06
N GLU A 264 -15.94 -10.41 0.42
CA GLU A 264 -15.53 -9.88 -0.88
C GLU A 264 -14.16 -9.17 -0.84
N TYR A 265 -13.67 -8.83 0.36
CA TYR A 265 -12.38 -8.18 0.61
C TYR A 265 -11.52 -9.02 1.55
N SER A 266 -11.50 -10.33 1.31
CA SER A 266 -10.84 -11.30 2.20
C SER A 266 -9.49 -11.80 1.70
N ALA A 267 -9.07 -11.45 0.49
CA ALA A 267 -7.76 -11.82 -0.05
C ALA A 267 -7.03 -10.62 -0.67
N LEU A 268 -5.70 -10.64 -0.65
CA LEU A 268 -4.88 -9.67 -1.36
C LEU A 268 -4.87 -9.97 -2.87
N ARG A 269 -4.94 -8.92 -3.69
CA ARG A 269 -4.94 -9.01 -5.16
C ARG A 269 -3.63 -9.59 -5.69
N THR A 270 -3.72 -10.47 -6.69
CA THR A 270 -2.57 -11.08 -7.40
C THR A 270 -2.23 -10.38 -8.71
N ASN A 271 -3.10 -9.49 -9.18
CA ASN A 271 -2.96 -8.72 -10.41
C ASN A 271 -3.80 -7.43 -10.30
N LEU A 272 -3.54 -6.46 -11.16
CA LEU A 272 -4.31 -5.20 -11.28
C LEU A 272 -5.42 -5.29 -12.34
N ILE A 273 -5.32 -6.27 -13.24
CA ILE A 273 -6.27 -6.45 -14.35
C ILE A 273 -7.70 -6.69 -13.85
N ASP A 274 -7.88 -7.52 -12.82
CA ASP A 274 -9.21 -7.85 -12.30
C ASP A 274 -9.95 -6.60 -11.79
N GLY A 275 -9.26 -5.76 -11.02
CA GLY A 275 -9.81 -4.47 -10.56
C GLY A 275 -10.09 -3.51 -11.72
N ALA A 276 -9.23 -3.50 -12.75
CA ALA A 276 -9.45 -2.69 -13.95
C ALA A 276 -10.68 -3.15 -14.75
N ILE A 277 -10.95 -4.46 -14.83
CA ILE A 277 -12.15 -5.02 -15.45
C ILE A 277 -13.40 -4.60 -14.66
N ASP A 278 -13.37 -4.71 -13.33
CA ASP A 278 -14.48 -4.28 -12.46
C ASP A 278 -14.77 -2.78 -12.64
N ALA A 279 -13.74 -1.94 -12.68
CA ALA A 279 -13.88 -0.51 -12.91
C ALA A 279 -14.42 -0.19 -14.32
N PHE A 280 -13.98 -0.92 -15.34
CA PHE A 280 -14.48 -0.76 -16.70
C PHE A 280 -15.97 -1.09 -16.78
N GLN A 281 -16.39 -2.21 -16.17
CA GLN A 281 -17.80 -2.61 -16.10
C GLN A 281 -18.64 -1.54 -15.39
N TYR A 282 -18.21 -1.12 -14.19
CA TYR A 282 -18.91 -0.09 -13.43
C TYR A 282 -19.05 1.21 -14.23
N ASN A 283 -17.99 1.64 -14.93
CA ASN A 283 -18.02 2.85 -15.75
C ASN A 283 -19.04 2.75 -16.90
N LEU A 284 -19.17 1.58 -17.52
CA LEU A 284 -20.20 1.32 -18.54
C LEU A 284 -21.62 1.36 -17.95
N GLU A 285 -21.82 0.73 -16.79
CA GLU A 285 -23.11 0.70 -16.09
C GLU A 285 -23.59 2.10 -15.68
N GLN A 286 -22.65 3.03 -15.41
CA GLN A 286 -22.96 4.44 -15.17
C GLN A 286 -23.24 5.25 -16.45
N GLY A 287 -23.10 4.64 -17.64
CA GLY A 287 -23.38 5.30 -18.93
C GLY A 287 -22.25 6.19 -19.47
N ASN A 288 -21.03 6.09 -18.91
CA ASN A 288 -19.89 6.93 -19.29
C ASN A 288 -19.19 6.46 -20.58
N GLY A 289 -19.49 5.25 -21.07
CA GLY A 289 -18.82 4.64 -22.22
C GLY A 289 -17.55 3.87 -21.83
N ALA A 290 -16.72 3.56 -22.82
CA ALA A 290 -15.51 2.77 -22.60
C ALA A 290 -14.48 3.48 -21.69
N LEU A 291 -13.95 2.76 -20.71
CA LEU A 291 -12.87 3.24 -19.84
C LEU A 291 -11.50 2.94 -20.47
N ASN A 292 -10.64 3.97 -20.50
CA ASN A 292 -9.22 3.82 -20.77
C ASN A 292 -8.47 4.23 -19.51
N GLY A 293 -7.86 3.27 -18.81
CA GLY A 293 -7.27 3.54 -17.51
C GLY A 293 -6.09 2.64 -17.16
N PHE A 294 -5.32 3.06 -16.17
CA PHE A 294 -4.19 2.34 -15.63
C PHE A 294 -4.13 2.50 -14.11
N ASP A 295 -3.54 1.53 -13.42
CA ASP A 295 -3.26 1.53 -11.98
C ASP A 295 -1.78 1.18 -11.79
N ILE A 296 -1.18 1.73 -10.72
CA ILE A 296 0.18 1.41 -10.29
C ILE A 296 0.09 0.99 -8.83
N GLY A 297 0.53 -0.22 -8.52
CA GLY A 297 0.63 -0.63 -7.14
C GLY A 297 1.03 -2.08 -6.96
N HIS A 298 0.97 -2.51 -5.70
CA HIS A 298 1.44 -3.84 -5.34
C HIS A 298 0.43 -4.94 -5.66
N VAL A 299 0.98 -6.08 -6.06
CA VAL A 299 0.33 -7.38 -6.12
C VAL A 299 1.03 -8.33 -5.18
N PHE A 300 0.29 -9.33 -4.69
CA PHE A 300 0.75 -10.22 -3.65
C PHE A 300 0.54 -11.66 -4.08
N PHE A 301 1.46 -12.54 -3.70
CA PHE A 301 1.38 -13.95 -4.05
C PHE A 301 1.98 -14.82 -2.95
N GLN A 302 1.52 -16.07 -2.91
CA GLN A 302 2.09 -17.10 -2.07
C GLN A 302 2.77 -18.16 -2.93
N ASP A 303 4.00 -18.51 -2.56
CA ASP A 303 4.78 -19.58 -3.16
C ASP A 303 5.37 -20.51 -2.08
N GLU A 304 6.31 -21.37 -2.47
CA GLU A 304 6.96 -22.32 -1.56
C GLU A 304 7.88 -21.63 -0.53
N GLU A 305 8.37 -20.43 -0.84
CA GLU A 305 9.27 -19.64 0.00
C GLU A 305 8.50 -18.74 0.99
N GLY A 306 7.23 -18.47 0.71
CA GLY A 306 6.30 -17.81 1.63
C GLY A 306 5.41 -16.80 0.91
N PHE A 307 5.33 -15.60 1.47
CA PHE A 307 4.60 -14.49 0.89
C PHE A 307 5.55 -13.58 0.12
N GLY A 308 5.17 -13.24 -1.10
CA GLY A 308 5.87 -12.28 -1.95
C GLY A 308 4.98 -11.11 -2.33
N GLU A 309 5.63 -10.01 -2.69
CA GLU A 309 5.00 -8.82 -3.26
C GLU A 309 5.81 -8.33 -4.47
N ALA A 310 5.13 -7.68 -5.41
CA ALA A 310 5.75 -7.01 -6.55
C ALA A 310 4.99 -5.72 -6.86
N GLU A 311 5.70 -4.66 -7.27
CA GLU A 311 5.07 -3.45 -7.78
C GLU A 311 4.85 -3.58 -9.30
N VAL A 312 3.62 -3.35 -9.76
CA VAL A 312 3.28 -3.53 -11.18
C VAL A 312 2.48 -2.34 -11.69
N VAL A 313 2.48 -2.17 -13.02
CA VAL A 313 1.55 -1.28 -13.73
C VAL A 313 0.59 -2.13 -14.53
N GLY A 314 -0.70 -1.94 -14.29
CA GLY A 314 -1.78 -2.61 -15.02
C GLY A 314 -2.68 -1.60 -15.71
N GLY A 315 -3.28 -1.97 -16.82
CA GLY A 315 -4.21 -1.08 -17.52
C GLY A 315 -5.19 -1.79 -18.43
N ILE A 316 -6.23 -1.05 -18.79
CA ILE A 316 -7.36 -1.48 -19.62
C ILE A 316 -7.71 -0.40 -20.64
N LEU A 317 -7.99 -0.81 -21.86
CA LEU A 317 -8.31 0.04 -23.01
C LEU A 317 -9.50 -0.57 -23.75
N GLY A 318 -10.64 0.13 -23.78
CA GLY A 318 -11.82 -0.30 -24.55
C GLY A 318 -12.25 0.66 -25.65
N GLY A 319 -11.84 1.93 -25.57
CA GLY A 319 -12.17 2.94 -26.59
C GLY A 319 -10.90 3.50 -27.23
N ASP A 320 -10.92 3.80 -28.53
CA ASP A 320 -9.76 4.44 -29.16
C ASP A 320 -9.66 5.93 -28.75
N PRO A 321 -8.65 6.33 -27.95
CA PRO A 321 -8.50 7.70 -27.42
C PRO A 321 -7.98 8.70 -28.45
N SER A 322 -7.54 8.25 -29.63
CA SER A 322 -6.85 9.11 -30.61
C SER A 322 -7.78 10.03 -31.41
N ARG A 323 -9.09 9.77 -31.44
CA ARG A 323 -10.07 10.59 -32.18
C ARG A 323 -11.33 10.84 -31.35
N GLY A 324 -11.71 12.10 -31.26
CA GLY A 324 -12.96 12.51 -30.60
C GLY A 324 -14.21 12.08 -31.37
N ARG A 325 -15.35 12.03 -30.66
CA ARG A 325 -16.65 11.57 -31.20
C ARG A 325 -17.09 12.29 -32.48
N TRP A 326 -16.81 13.59 -32.63
CA TRP A 326 -17.15 14.34 -33.85
C TRP A 326 -16.45 13.77 -35.10
N GLY A 327 -15.16 13.44 -34.99
CA GLY A 327 -14.38 12.85 -36.08
C GLY A 327 -14.83 11.44 -36.50
N ARG A 328 -15.70 10.80 -35.69
CA ARG A 328 -16.27 9.47 -35.94
C ARG A 328 -17.77 9.47 -36.19
N GLY A 329 -18.35 10.63 -36.51
CA GLY A 329 -19.80 10.74 -36.75
C GLY A 329 -20.65 10.43 -35.51
N GLY A 330 -20.11 10.71 -34.32
CA GLY A 330 -20.80 10.56 -33.03
C GLY A 330 -20.76 9.17 -32.42
N LYS A 331 -20.16 8.17 -33.09
CA LYS A 331 -20.10 6.79 -32.59
C LYS A 331 -18.82 6.51 -31.82
N GLU A 332 -18.96 5.80 -30.70
CA GLU A 332 -17.83 5.19 -30.01
C GLU A 332 -17.29 4.04 -30.87
N ALA A 333 -15.97 3.97 -31.02
CA ALA A 333 -15.33 2.90 -31.78
C ALA A 333 -14.38 2.15 -30.84
N PRO A 334 -14.45 0.80 -30.83
CA PRO A 334 -13.53 0.00 -30.03
C PRO A 334 -12.11 0.26 -30.49
N ILE A 335 -11.18 0.18 -29.54
CA ILE A 335 -9.76 0.24 -29.89
C ILE A 335 -9.37 -1.03 -30.65
N ASP A 336 -8.60 -0.86 -31.72
CA ASP A 336 -7.97 -1.99 -32.41
C ASP A 336 -6.79 -2.52 -31.57
N TRP A 337 -6.52 -3.82 -31.65
CA TRP A 337 -5.44 -4.45 -30.88
C TRP A 337 -4.07 -3.83 -31.19
N PHE A 338 -3.78 -3.52 -32.45
CA PHE A 338 -2.52 -2.89 -32.84
C PHE A 338 -2.48 -1.41 -32.46
N ALA A 339 -3.63 -0.72 -32.45
CA ALA A 339 -3.72 0.65 -31.93
C ALA A 339 -3.41 0.71 -30.42
N ALA A 340 -3.98 -0.22 -29.64
CA ALA A 340 -3.67 -0.36 -28.21
C ALA A 340 -2.18 -0.69 -27.99
N LYS A 341 -1.62 -1.60 -28.80
CA LYS A 341 -0.18 -1.92 -28.75
C LYS A 341 0.66 -0.68 -29.07
N GLY A 342 0.29 0.09 -30.08
CA GLY A 342 0.99 1.31 -30.49
C GLY A 342 1.03 2.36 -29.39
N LEU A 343 -0.07 2.54 -28.63
CA LEU A 343 -0.07 3.44 -27.46
C LEU A 343 0.94 2.98 -26.40
N LEU A 344 0.96 1.68 -26.08
CA LEU A 344 1.86 1.13 -25.07
C LEU A 344 3.33 1.16 -25.52
N VAL A 345 3.60 0.88 -26.81
CA VAL A 345 4.93 1.05 -27.42
C VAL A 345 5.38 2.51 -27.32
N GLY A 346 4.52 3.48 -27.65
CA GLY A 346 4.86 4.90 -27.52
C GLY A 346 5.16 5.32 -26.07
N VAL A 347 4.48 4.71 -25.08
CA VAL A 347 4.81 4.90 -23.66
C VAL A 347 6.22 4.39 -23.35
N PHE A 348 6.55 3.16 -23.77
CA PHE A 348 7.90 2.59 -23.57
C PHE A 348 8.99 3.39 -24.29
N GLU A 349 8.77 3.79 -25.54
CA GLU A 349 9.70 4.62 -26.32
C GLU A 349 9.96 5.97 -25.65
N SER A 350 8.93 6.61 -25.08
CA SER A 350 9.08 7.89 -24.36
C SER A 350 9.96 7.79 -23.11
N LEU A 351 10.14 6.58 -22.59
CA LEU A 351 11.01 6.25 -21.47
C LEU A 351 12.39 5.76 -21.94
N GLY A 352 12.59 5.51 -23.23
CA GLY A 352 13.80 4.88 -23.77
C GLY A 352 13.84 3.36 -23.58
N LEU A 353 12.69 2.70 -23.42
CA LEU A 353 12.57 1.26 -23.24
C LEU A 353 12.26 0.57 -24.58
N ASP A 354 13.14 -0.32 -25.01
CA ASP A 354 12.93 -1.20 -26.16
C ASP A 354 12.29 -2.52 -25.70
N VAL A 355 10.96 -2.60 -25.83
CA VAL A 355 10.15 -3.73 -25.37
C VAL A 355 9.74 -4.62 -26.52
N GLU A 356 10.17 -5.88 -26.48
CA GLU A 356 9.78 -6.90 -27.46
C GLU A 356 8.47 -7.59 -27.07
N PHE A 357 7.63 -7.87 -28.07
CA PHE A 357 6.38 -8.59 -27.90
C PHE A 357 6.47 -9.97 -28.56
N GLN A 358 6.26 -11.03 -27.77
CA GLN A 358 6.30 -12.42 -28.24
C GLN A 358 4.94 -13.10 -28.04
N PRO A 359 4.44 -13.92 -28.99
CA PRO A 359 3.17 -14.61 -28.85
C PRO A 359 3.09 -15.41 -27.54
N ASN A 360 1.97 -15.26 -26.82
CA ASN A 360 1.73 -15.99 -25.58
C ASN A 360 0.27 -16.46 -25.53
N SER A 361 0.05 -17.68 -25.05
CA SER A 361 -1.28 -18.30 -24.92
C SER A 361 -1.46 -19.06 -23.61
N GLN A 362 -0.66 -18.74 -22.58
CA GLN A 362 -0.73 -19.41 -21.28
C GLN A 362 -2.03 -19.12 -20.52
N ASP A 363 -2.46 -17.86 -20.46
CA ASP A 363 -3.75 -17.49 -19.87
C ASP A 363 -4.84 -17.56 -20.94
N THR A 364 -5.58 -18.66 -20.93
CA THR A 364 -6.72 -18.89 -21.83
C THR A 364 -8.06 -18.60 -21.16
N VAL A 365 -8.06 -18.24 -19.88
CA VAL A 365 -9.27 -17.96 -19.11
C VAL A 365 -9.63 -16.48 -19.21
N LYS A 366 -8.66 -15.60 -18.93
CA LYS A 366 -8.86 -14.14 -18.98
C LYS A 366 -8.55 -13.56 -20.35
N LEU A 367 -7.57 -14.12 -21.06
CA LEU A 367 -7.03 -13.53 -22.30
C LEU A 367 -7.31 -14.39 -23.53
N HIS A 368 -7.43 -13.74 -24.68
CA HIS A 368 -7.64 -14.40 -25.96
C HIS A 368 -6.35 -15.09 -26.44
N PRO A 369 -6.37 -16.41 -26.74
CA PRO A 369 -5.14 -17.19 -27.00
C PRO A 369 -4.37 -16.76 -28.25
N GLY A 370 -5.07 -16.22 -29.26
CA GLY A 370 -4.46 -15.71 -30.50
C GLY A 370 -4.20 -14.21 -30.52
N ARG A 371 -4.48 -13.48 -29.43
CA ARG A 371 -4.36 -12.01 -29.35
C ARG A 371 -3.71 -11.58 -28.04
N THR A 372 -2.70 -12.35 -27.63
CA THR A 372 -1.97 -12.16 -26.39
C THR A 372 -0.48 -12.28 -26.67
N ALA A 373 0.29 -11.39 -26.05
CA ALA A 373 1.73 -11.34 -26.16
C ALA A 373 2.35 -11.16 -24.77
N SER A 374 3.44 -11.87 -24.52
CA SER A 374 4.36 -11.54 -23.44
C SER A 374 5.26 -10.38 -23.87
N MET A 375 5.51 -9.46 -22.94
CA MET A 375 6.43 -8.34 -23.10
C MET A 375 7.79 -8.70 -22.50
N TRP A 376 8.88 -8.32 -23.18
CA TRP A 376 10.24 -8.63 -22.78
C TRP A 376 11.14 -7.40 -22.89
N LEU A 377 11.98 -7.18 -21.89
CA LEU A 377 12.96 -6.10 -21.86
C LEU A 377 14.35 -6.72 -21.67
N LYS A 378 15.24 -6.54 -22.65
CA LYS A 378 16.61 -7.12 -22.62
C LYS A 378 16.65 -8.65 -22.34
N GLY A 379 15.62 -9.39 -22.76
CA GLY A 379 15.50 -10.84 -22.55
C GLY A 379 14.89 -11.25 -21.22
N GLU A 380 14.52 -10.31 -20.35
CA GLU A 380 13.77 -10.54 -19.11
C GLU A 380 12.26 -10.35 -19.36
N ARG A 381 11.41 -11.21 -18.81
CA ARG A 381 9.96 -11.17 -19.05
C ARG A 381 9.33 -10.03 -18.24
N LEU A 382 9.04 -8.92 -18.92
CA LEU A 382 8.48 -7.71 -18.34
C LEU A 382 7.01 -7.84 -17.95
N GLY A 383 6.20 -8.54 -18.75
CA GLY A 383 4.76 -8.56 -18.50
C GLY A 383 3.91 -9.21 -19.59
N THR A 384 2.63 -8.87 -19.63
CA THR A 384 1.66 -9.39 -20.61
C THR A 384 0.82 -8.25 -21.20
N PHE A 385 0.51 -8.35 -22.49
CA PHE A 385 -0.40 -7.47 -23.22
C PHE A 385 -1.35 -8.35 -24.03
N GLY A 386 -2.67 -8.17 -23.89
CA GLY A 386 -3.61 -9.04 -24.59
C GLY A 386 -5.04 -8.54 -24.62
N GLN A 387 -5.83 -9.11 -25.52
CA GLN A 387 -7.26 -8.87 -25.54
C GLN A 387 -7.96 -9.77 -24.51
N LEU A 388 -8.97 -9.26 -23.82
CA LEU A 388 -9.84 -10.09 -22.99
C LEU A 388 -10.48 -11.22 -23.81
N HIS A 389 -10.65 -12.37 -23.16
CA HIS A 389 -11.26 -13.54 -23.77
C HIS A 389 -12.76 -13.26 -24.08
N PRO A 390 -13.28 -13.60 -25.28
CA PRO A 390 -14.67 -13.31 -25.65
C PRO A 390 -15.72 -13.91 -24.71
N LYS A 391 -15.40 -15.07 -24.13
CA LYS A 391 -16.26 -15.69 -23.10
C LYS A 391 -16.38 -14.82 -21.85
N LEU A 392 -15.26 -14.24 -21.39
CA LEU A 392 -15.25 -13.35 -20.22
C LEU A 392 -16.01 -12.06 -20.51
N THR A 393 -15.82 -11.47 -21.70
CA THR A 393 -16.57 -10.26 -22.08
C THR A 393 -18.06 -10.54 -22.14
N GLN A 394 -18.48 -11.67 -22.72
CA GLN A 394 -19.88 -12.08 -22.76
C GLN A 394 -20.47 -12.33 -21.36
N GLU A 395 -19.75 -13.01 -20.47
CA GLU A 395 -20.20 -13.30 -19.10
C GLU A 395 -20.41 -12.04 -18.26
N ARG A 396 -19.65 -10.98 -18.56
CA ARG A 396 -19.68 -9.70 -17.83
C ARG A 396 -20.41 -8.58 -18.56
N ASP A 397 -21.11 -8.88 -19.66
CA ASP A 397 -21.80 -7.90 -20.52
C ASP A 397 -20.89 -6.75 -20.99
N LEU A 398 -19.63 -7.08 -21.30
CA LEU A 398 -18.62 -6.14 -21.77
C LEU A 398 -18.53 -6.14 -23.31
N PRO A 399 -18.21 -4.99 -23.93
CA PRO A 399 -17.88 -4.92 -25.35
C PRO A 399 -16.69 -5.81 -25.73
N ASP A 400 -16.73 -6.31 -26.97
CA ASP A 400 -15.58 -6.98 -27.57
C ASP A 400 -14.42 -6.01 -27.84
N GLY A 401 -13.20 -6.56 -27.92
CA GLY A 401 -12.02 -5.80 -28.29
C GLY A 401 -11.34 -5.04 -27.15
N ILE A 402 -11.75 -5.25 -25.90
CA ILE A 402 -11.07 -4.70 -24.73
C ILE A 402 -9.68 -5.32 -24.60
N VAL A 403 -8.67 -4.46 -24.48
CA VAL A 403 -7.27 -4.82 -24.33
C VAL A 403 -6.79 -4.46 -22.94
N VAL A 404 -5.99 -5.34 -22.36
CA VAL A 404 -5.35 -5.15 -21.05
C VAL A 404 -3.84 -5.34 -21.16
N PHE A 405 -3.13 -4.73 -20.21
CA PHE A 405 -1.71 -4.96 -20.02
C PHE A 405 -1.37 -4.99 -18.55
N GLU A 406 -0.29 -5.68 -18.22
CA GLU A 406 0.33 -5.64 -16.90
C GLU A 406 1.82 -5.88 -17.04
N PHE A 407 2.64 -5.09 -16.35
CA PHE A 407 4.09 -5.28 -16.32
C PHE A 407 4.71 -4.92 -14.98
N ASP A 408 5.83 -5.59 -14.70
CA ASP A 408 6.61 -5.49 -13.48
C ASP A 408 7.51 -4.24 -13.48
N LEU A 409 7.41 -3.43 -12.43
CA LEU A 409 8.21 -2.20 -12.29
C LEU A 409 9.64 -2.46 -11.85
N ASP A 410 9.93 -3.56 -11.14
CA ASP A 410 11.30 -3.87 -10.71
C ASP A 410 12.21 -4.12 -11.91
N ILE A 411 11.67 -4.78 -12.95
CA ILE A 411 12.36 -4.98 -14.23
C ILE A 411 12.65 -3.63 -14.92
N VAL A 412 11.73 -2.66 -14.80
CA VAL A 412 11.92 -1.31 -15.33
C VAL A 412 12.97 -0.54 -14.52
N TYR A 413 12.93 -0.61 -13.19
CA TYR A 413 13.91 0.06 -12.33
C TYR A 413 15.33 -0.47 -12.57
N LYS A 414 15.49 -1.80 -12.61
CA LYS A 414 16.75 -2.48 -12.94
C LYS A 414 17.32 -2.07 -14.30
N HIS A 415 16.48 -1.74 -15.27
CA HIS A 415 16.95 -1.20 -16.55
C HIS A 415 17.64 0.15 -16.40
N PHE A 416 17.15 1.00 -15.48
CA PHE A 416 17.65 2.36 -15.27
C PHE A 416 18.69 2.49 -14.15
N GLU A 417 19.02 1.41 -13.43
CA GLU A 417 20.07 1.41 -12.40
C GLU A 417 21.45 1.85 -12.93
N SER A 418 21.74 1.64 -14.22
CA SER A 418 22.92 2.24 -14.83
C SER A 418 22.70 3.74 -15.04
N GLU A 419 23.55 4.60 -14.44
CA GLU A 419 23.46 6.07 -14.47
C GLU A 419 23.28 6.68 -15.88
N THR A 420 23.71 5.97 -16.92
CA THR A 420 23.61 6.38 -18.33
C THR A 420 22.27 6.11 -19.00
N ALA A 421 21.38 5.28 -18.42
CA ALA A 421 20.15 4.85 -19.08
C ALA A 421 19.04 5.91 -19.06
N MET A 422 19.05 6.83 -18.10
CA MET A 422 18.01 7.87 -17.97
C MET A 422 18.33 9.20 -18.66
N VAL A 423 19.59 9.40 -19.04
CA VAL A 423 20.09 10.62 -19.64
C VAL A 423 20.33 10.35 -21.13
N PRO A 424 19.60 11.02 -22.03
CA PRO A 424 19.86 10.89 -23.46
C PRO A 424 21.32 11.25 -23.77
N VAL A 425 22.05 10.30 -24.35
CA VAL A 425 23.41 10.52 -24.84
C VAL A 425 23.30 11.07 -26.26
N PHE A 426 23.95 12.20 -26.51
CA PHE A 426 23.98 12.77 -27.85
C PHE A 426 24.74 11.84 -28.81
N GLU A 427 24.06 11.38 -29.85
CA GLU A 427 24.67 10.74 -31.00
C GLU A 427 24.67 11.72 -32.18
N ALA A 428 25.81 11.84 -32.86
CA ALA A 428 25.92 12.69 -34.02
C ALA A 428 25.05 12.13 -35.15
N PHE A 429 24.25 13.00 -35.78
CA PHE A 429 23.43 12.62 -36.92
C PHE A 429 24.20 12.79 -38.23
N SER A 430 23.91 11.95 -39.21
CA SER A 430 24.52 12.05 -40.55
C SER A 430 23.96 13.25 -41.33
N THR A 431 24.86 14.00 -41.96
CA THR A 431 24.53 15.04 -42.95
C THR A 431 24.47 14.50 -44.38
N TYR A 432 24.79 13.21 -44.57
CA TYR A 432 24.75 12.53 -45.87
C TYR A 432 23.35 11.95 -46.12
N PRO A 433 22.89 11.87 -47.39
CA PRO A 433 21.55 11.39 -47.70
C PRO A 433 21.35 9.91 -47.37
N LYS A 434 20.10 9.54 -47.08
CA LYS A 434 19.66 8.15 -46.89
C LYS A 434 19.51 7.44 -48.24
N SER A 435 19.77 6.14 -48.28
CA SER A 435 19.46 5.27 -49.42
C SER A 435 18.44 4.22 -49.00
N ASP A 436 17.26 4.24 -49.59
CA ASP A 436 16.19 3.27 -49.33
C ASP A 436 16.13 2.16 -50.38
N ARG A 437 15.87 0.94 -49.92
CA ARG A 437 15.61 -0.24 -50.74
C ARG A 437 14.37 -0.96 -50.23
N ASP A 438 13.40 -1.15 -51.11
CA ASP A 438 12.23 -1.95 -50.81
C ASP A 438 12.52 -3.44 -51.06
N LEU A 439 11.99 -4.31 -50.21
CA LEU A 439 12.14 -5.75 -50.27
C LEU A 439 10.78 -6.41 -50.05
N ALA A 440 10.32 -7.18 -51.04
CA ALA A 440 9.04 -7.87 -50.96
C ALA A 440 9.20 -9.36 -51.20
N PHE A 441 8.54 -10.18 -50.38
CA PHE A 441 8.60 -11.63 -50.47
C PHE A 441 7.35 -12.30 -49.92
N PHE A 442 7.11 -13.54 -50.34
CA PHE A 442 6.14 -14.42 -49.72
C PHE A 442 6.79 -15.22 -48.60
N VAL A 443 6.07 -15.34 -47.49
CA VAL A 443 6.48 -16.13 -46.32
C VAL A 443 5.27 -16.81 -45.70
N LYS A 444 5.48 -17.93 -44.99
CA LYS A 444 4.42 -18.62 -44.25
C LYS A 444 3.73 -17.64 -43.28
N THR A 445 2.40 -17.71 -43.19
CA THR A 445 1.60 -16.82 -42.34
C THR A 445 2.00 -16.86 -40.86
N GLN A 446 2.57 -17.98 -40.41
CA GLN A 446 2.95 -18.21 -39.01
C GLN A 446 4.32 -17.61 -38.65
N THR A 447 5.13 -17.23 -39.66
CA THR A 447 6.46 -16.66 -39.42
C THR A 447 6.35 -15.28 -38.79
N SER A 448 7.05 -15.07 -37.68
CA SER A 448 7.04 -13.81 -36.94
C SER A 448 7.73 -12.67 -37.70
N VAL A 449 7.08 -11.50 -37.76
CA VAL A 449 7.69 -10.28 -38.32
C VAL A 449 8.92 -9.87 -37.51
N ALA A 450 8.87 -9.98 -36.18
CA ALA A 450 10.00 -9.65 -35.33
C ALA A 450 11.22 -10.55 -35.61
N GLU A 451 11.00 -11.83 -35.92
CA GLU A 451 12.11 -12.73 -36.29
C GLU A 451 12.70 -12.41 -37.66
N LEU A 452 11.87 -11.98 -38.61
CA LEU A 452 12.32 -11.47 -39.90
C LEU A 452 13.17 -10.21 -39.69
N GLU A 453 12.68 -9.23 -38.94
CA GLU A 453 13.39 -7.98 -38.64
C GLU A 453 14.73 -8.23 -37.93
N ARG A 454 14.77 -9.10 -36.91
CA ARG A 454 16.05 -9.47 -36.25
C ARG A 454 17.03 -10.10 -37.23
N THR A 455 16.55 -10.94 -38.15
CA THR A 455 17.39 -11.58 -39.16
C THR A 455 17.91 -10.54 -40.16
N MET A 456 17.05 -9.63 -40.61
CA MET A 456 17.42 -8.53 -41.51
C MET A 456 18.43 -7.57 -40.85
N ARG A 457 18.23 -7.15 -39.59
CA ARG A 457 19.19 -6.32 -38.84
C ARG A 457 20.55 -6.97 -38.72
N ARG A 458 20.59 -8.26 -38.39
CA ARG A 458 21.86 -9.00 -38.27
C ARG A 458 22.61 -9.10 -39.60
N ALA A 459 21.88 -9.30 -40.70
CA ALA A 459 22.48 -9.43 -42.04
C ALA A 459 22.86 -8.08 -42.67
N GLY A 460 22.07 -7.02 -42.44
CA GLY A 460 22.31 -5.68 -43.00
C GLY A 460 23.46 -4.90 -42.38
N GLY A 461 24.00 -5.38 -41.25
CA GLY A 461 25.19 -4.83 -40.63
C GLY A 461 25.05 -3.37 -40.19
N LYS A 462 26.18 -2.65 -40.12
CA LYS A 462 26.24 -1.29 -39.57
C LYS A 462 25.64 -0.20 -40.47
N LEU A 463 25.45 -0.49 -41.76
CA LEU A 463 24.92 0.48 -42.71
C LEU A 463 23.39 0.55 -42.67
N LEU A 464 22.72 -0.49 -42.18
CA LEU A 464 21.26 -0.54 -42.10
C LEU A 464 20.79 0.25 -40.88
N GLU A 465 20.23 1.43 -41.13
CA GLU A 465 19.73 2.36 -40.11
C GLU A 465 18.35 1.93 -39.61
N SER A 466 17.42 1.63 -40.51
CA SER A 466 16.05 1.25 -40.14
C SER A 466 15.43 0.21 -41.06
N ILE A 467 14.43 -0.49 -40.52
CA ILE A 467 13.60 -1.48 -41.18
C ILE A 467 12.16 -1.12 -40.87
N GLU A 468 11.32 -0.97 -41.88
CA GLU A 468 9.90 -0.65 -41.73
C GLU A 468 9.06 -1.62 -42.54
N LEU A 469 8.17 -2.38 -41.88
CA LEU A 469 7.11 -3.11 -42.57
C LEU A 469 6.01 -2.12 -42.95
N PHE A 470 5.81 -1.87 -44.25
CA PHE A 470 4.81 -0.92 -44.72
C PHE A 470 3.60 -1.58 -45.40
N ASP A 471 3.66 -2.87 -45.74
CA ASP A 471 2.53 -3.60 -46.32
C ASP A 471 2.50 -5.09 -45.96
N GLU A 472 1.30 -5.60 -45.64
CA GLU A 472 1.00 -7.03 -45.48
C GLU A 472 -0.23 -7.37 -46.32
N TYR A 473 -0.07 -8.31 -47.27
CA TYR A 473 -1.14 -8.70 -48.20
C TYR A 473 -1.37 -10.21 -48.20
N LYS A 474 -2.65 -10.62 -48.09
CA LYS A 474 -3.12 -12.02 -48.09
C LYS A 474 -4.16 -12.32 -49.18
N GLY A 475 -4.31 -11.43 -50.15
CA GLY A 475 -5.36 -11.53 -51.15
C GLY A 475 -4.97 -12.40 -52.35
N LYS A 476 -5.69 -12.19 -53.46
CA LYS A 476 -5.49 -12.91 -54.73
C LYS A 476 -4.04 -12.76 -55.21
N GLY A 477 -3.41 -13.87 -55.59
CA GLY A 477 -2.04 -13.93 -56.10
C GLY A 477 -0.97 -14.29 -55.05
N VAL A 478 -1.36 -14.49 -53.79
CA VAL A 478 -0.49 -15.01 -52.73
C VAL A 478 -0.68 -16.54 -52.64
N PRO A 479 0.40 -17.34 -52.54
CA PRO A 479 0.30 -18.78 -52.32
C PRO A 479 -0.51 -19.14 -51.06
N GLU A 480 -1.23 -20.26 -51.09
CA GLU A 480 -2.04 -20.71 -49.95
C GLU A 480 -1.15 -20.96 -48.71
N GLY A 481 -1.61 -20.51 -47.54
CA GLY A 481 -0.84 -20.57 -46.29
C GLY A 481 0.27 -19.52 -46.15
N SER A 482 0.50 -18.69 -47.17
CA SER A 482 1.49 -17.62 -47.18
C SER A 482 0.87 -16.22 -47.11
N ARG A 483 1.72 -15.23 -46.83
CA ARG A 483 1.44 -13.79 -46.92
C ARG A 483 2.56 -13.08 -47.65
N SER A 484 2.25 -12.01 -48.36
CA SER A 484 3.25 -11.09 -48.91
C SER A 484 3.57 -10.03 -47.85
N LEU A 485 4.84 -9.83 -47.56
CA LEU A 485 5.32 -8.73 -46.72
C LEU A 485 6.21 -7.81 -47.56
N ALA A 486 6.07 -6.50 -47.38
CA ALA A 486 6.92 -5.50 -48.02
C ALA A 486 7.60 -4.63 -46.96
N PHE A 487 8.93 -4.64 -46.99
CA PHE A 487 9.77 -3.89 -46.07
C PHE A 487 10.51 -2.78 -46.80
N ARG A 488 10.68 -1.64 -46.14
CA ARG A 488 11.62 -0.61 -46.52
C ARG A 488 12.86 -0.71 -45.65
N LEU A 489 14.01 -0.85 -46.29
CA LEU A 489 15.32 -0.90 -45.65
C LEU A 489 16.02 0.42 -45.93
N VAL A 490 16.38 1.15 -44.88
CA VAL A 490 17.05 2.45 -45.00
C VAL A 490 18.51 2.29 -44.60
N TYR A 491 19.41 2.67 -45.51
CA TYR A 491 20.85 2.63 -45.31
C TYR A 491 21.42 4.03 -45.17
N GLN A 492 22.31 4.23 -44.19
CA GLN A 492 22.99 5.49 -43.98
C GLN A 492 24.32 5.28 -43.25
N THR A 493 25.28 6.18 -43.47
CA THR A 493 26.49 6.29 -42.65
C THR A 493 26.79 7.76 -42.37
N ILE A 494 27.58 8.04 -41.33
CA ILE A 494 27.91 9.41 -40.89
C ILE A 494 29.09 10.03 -41.64
N ASP A 495 29.90 9.21 -42.32
CA ASP A 495 31.20 9.61 -42.86
C ASP A 495 31.21 9.85 -44.38
N ARG A 496 30.20 9.36 -45.12
CA ARG A 496 30.11 9.51 -46.58
C ARG A 496 28.70 9.25 -47.14
N THR A 497 28.50 9.64 -48.40
CA THR A 497 27.36 9.19 -49.21
C THR A 497 27.56 7.72 -49.62
N LEU A 498 26.53 6.91 -49.46
CA LEU A 498 26.54 5.51 -49.92
C LEU A 498 26.29 5.41 -51.42
N THR A 499 27.01 4.50 -52.08
CA THR A 499 26.81 4.14 -53.48
C THR A 499 26.08 2.80 -53.60
N ASP A 500 25.54 2.46 -54.78
CA ASP A 500 24.94 1.15 -55.02
C ASP A 500 25.90 0.00 -54.69
N ALA A 501 27.20 0.19 -54.95
CA ALA A 501 28.24 -0.79 -54.62
C ALA A 501 28.44 -1.00 -53.11
N ASP A 502 28.07 -0.04 -52.27
CA ASP A 502 28.08 -0.18 -50.80
C ASP A 502 26.81 -0.89 -50.30
N VAL A 503 25.64 -0.62 -50.91
CA VAL A 503 24.32 -1.08 -50.43
C VAL A 503 23.95 -2.47 -50.95
N ASP A 504 24.20 -2.75 -52.23
CA ASP A 504 23.77 -3.98 -52.88
C ASP A 504 24.31 -5.26 -52.21
N PRO A 505 25.57 -5.30 -51.71
CA PRO A 505 26.05 -6.46 -50.94
C PRO A 505 25.27 -6.71 -49.65
N MET A 506 24.87 -5.65 -48.92
CA MET A 506 24.07 -5.77 -47.70
C MET A 506 22.65 -6.22 -48.02
N GLN A 507 22.07 -5.67 -49.09
CA GLN A 507 20.76 -6.07 -49.58
C GLN A 507 20.75 -7.56 -49.98
N GLN A 508 21.79 -8.04 -50.66
CA GLN A 508 21.90 -9.44 -51.05
C GLN A 508 22.09 -10.35 -49.82
N ALA A 509 22.93 -9.96 -48.86
CA ALA A 509 23.10 -10.71 -47.62
C ALA A 509 21.79 -10.87 -46.83
N ILE A 510 20.95 -9.82 -46.80
CA ILE A 510 19.62 -9.88 -46.19
C ILE A 510 18.72 -10.86 -46.94
N ARG A 511 18.66 -10.78 -48.29
CA ARG A 511 17.88 -11.70 -49.12
C ARG A 511 18.29 -13.15 -48.87
N ASP A 512 19.59 -13.43 -48.90
CA ASP A 512 20.13 -14.77 -48.71
C ASP A 512 19.80 -15.32 -47.32
N ALA A 513 19.97 -14.51 -46.27
CA ALA A 513 19.64 -14.90 -44.90
C ALA A 513 18.14 -15.21 -44.71
N LEU A 514 17.26 -14.45 -45.37
CA LEU A 514 15.82 -14.71 -45.33
C LEU A 514 15.44 -16.00 -46.07
N VAL A 515 16.05 -16.25 -47.23
CA VAL A 515 15.85 -17.49 -48.01
C VAL A 515 16.36 -18.71 -47.24
N GLU A 516 17.58 -18.62 -46.69
CA GLU A 516 18.21 -19.72 -45.94
C GLU A 516 17.40 -20.10 -44.70
N LYS A 517 16.99 -19.10 -43.91
CA LYS A 517 16.36 -19.33 -42.60
C LYS A 517 14.86 -19.57 -42.67
N PHE A 518 14.14 -18.86 -43.52
CA PHE A 518 12.67 -18.88 -43.55
C PHE A 518 12.08 -19.40 -44.86
N GLN A 519 12.93 -19.75 -45.84
CA GLN A 519 12.50 -20.25 -47.16
C GLN A 519 11.53 -19.27 -47.84
N VAL A 520 11.82 -17.97 -47.75
CA VAL A 520 10.99 -16.94 -48.40
C VAL A 520 11.09 -17.02 -49.91
N GLU A 521 10.01 -16.66 -50.60
CA GLU A 521 9.99 -16.52 -52.06
C GLU A 521 10.05 -15.03 -52.43
N LEU A 522 11.21 -14.57 -52.91
CA LEU A 522 11.45 -13.16 -53.25
C LEU A 522 10.61 -12.73 -54.46
N ARG A 523 10.01 -11.54 -54.40
CA ARG A 523 9.22 -10.96 -55.50
C ARG A 523 9.99 -9.88 -56.27
N SER A 524 10.76 -9.06 -55.56
CA SER A 524 11.52 -7.92 -56.09
C SER A 524 12.71 -7.61 -55.21
#